data_AF-A0A938ZC62-F1
#
_entry.id   AF-A0A938ZC62-F1
#
_cell.length_a   1.000
_cell.length_b   1.000
_cell.length_c   1.000
_cell.angle_alpha   90.00
_cell.angle_beta   90.00
_cell.angle_gamma   90.00
#
_symmetry.space_group_name_H-M   'P 1'
#
loop_
_entity.id
_entity.type
_entity.pdbx_description
1 polymer ?
#
loop_
_entity_poly.entity_id
_entity_poly.type
_entity_poly.pdbx_seq_one_letter_code
_entity_poly.pdbx_strand_id
1 'polypeptide(L)'
;MIKLAKARAKVAEIKKETDKENARISSQWEERRRKGESGKAWQILQQRIDMRQTTENDIISGIDKSPEAREVRAGMVKTMRKLKQAMEEARHDDNSELGAEFRKMDELTQRAD
;
A
#
# COMPACT_ATOMS: atom_id res chain seq x y z
N MET A 1 31.88 18.39 -8.08
CA MET A 1 30.78 19.34 -7.76
C MET A 1 29.62 19.28 -8.78
N ILE A 2 29.83 19.44 -10.09
CA ILE A 2 28.75 19.48 -11.12
C ILE A 2 27.89 18.20 -11.19
N LYS A 3 28.48 17.00 -11.04
CA LYS A 3 27.73 15.72 -11.08
C LYS A 3 26.74 15.56 -9.91
N LEU A 4 27.13 16.02 -8.71
CA LEU A 4 26.28 15.95 -7.51
C LEU A 4 25.08 16.90 -7.59
N ALA A 5 25.29 18.10 -8.15
CA ALA A 5 24.21 19.06 -8.38
C ALA A 5 23.18 18.52 -9.39
N LYS A 6 23.64 17.91 -10.50
CA LYS A 6 22.75 17.25 -11.49
C LYS A 6 21.97 16.08 -10.87
N ALA A 7 22.62 15.26 -10.04
CA ALA A 7 21.94 14.15 -9.36
C ALA A 7 20.85 14.65 -8.40
N ARG A 8 21.13 15.69 -7.61
CA ARG A 8 20.13 16.30 -6.70
C ARG A 8 18.95 16.90 -7.47
N ALA A 9 19.20 17.58 -8.59
CA ALA A 9 18.14 18.11 -9.44
C ALA A 9 17.23 17.01 -9.98
N LYS A 10 17.83 15.90 -10.47
CA LYS A 10 17.06 14.74 -10.96
C LYS A 10 16.24 14.07 -9.86
N VAL A 11 16.78 13.92 -8.65
CA VAL A 11 16.03 13.39 -7.50
C VAL A 11 14.87 14.31 -7.12
N ALA A 12 15.07 15.62 -7.12
CA ALA A 12 14.02 16.58 -6.84
C ALA A 12 12.89 16.53 -7.88
N GLU A 13 13.24 16.37 -9.15
CA GLU A 13 12.26 16.20 -10.24
C GLU A 13 11.48 14.90 -10.11
N ILE A 14 12.15 13.77 -9.86
CA ILE A 14 11.48 12.48 -9.60
C ILE A 14 10.52 12.61 -8.42
N LYS A 15 10.98 13.19 -7.30
CA LYS A 15 10.14 13.38 -6.12
C LYS A 15 8.89 14.20 -6.44
N LYS A 16 9.05 15.30 -7.19
CA LYS A 16 7.93 16.16 -7.59
C LYS A 16 6.88 15.40 -8.41
N GLU A 17 7.32 14.60 -9.39
CA GLU A 17 6.41 13.81 -10.21
C GLU A 17 5.74 12.69 -9.39
N THR A 18 6.49 12.03 -8.50
CA THR A 18 5.93 11.04 -7.57
C THR A 18 4.90 11.67 -6.63
N ASP A 19 5.17 12.83 -6.05
CA ASP A 19 4.25 13.53 -5.16
C ASP A 19 2.95 13.93 -5.89
N LYS A 20 3.07 14.38 -7.15
CA LYS A 20 1.91 14.71 -7.99
C LYS A 20 1.05 13.49 -8.28
N GLU A 21 1.67 12.37 -8.64
CA GLU A 21 0.96 11.14 -8.94
C GLU A 21 0.30 10.55 -7.67
N ASN A 22 0.99 10.59 -6.54
CA ASN A 22 0.44 10.19 -5.25
C ASN A 22 -0.79 11.02 -4.88
N ALA A 23 -0.75 12.34 -5.08
CA ALA A 23 -1.89 13.21 -4.85
C ALA A 23 -3.08 12.87 -5.77
N ARG A 24 -2.81 12.59 -7.05
CA ARG A 24 -3.82 12.15 -8.03
C ARG A 24 -4.49 10.85 -7.59
N ILE A 25 -3.70 9.86 -7.20
CA ILE A 25 -4.18 8.55 -6.73
C ILE A 25 -5.00 8.72 -5.44
N SER A 26 -4.52 9.49 -4.46
CA SER A 26 -5.25 9.77 -3.22
C SER A 26 -6.63 10.36 -3.50
N SER A 27 -6.70 11.39 -4.34
CA SER A 27 -7.96 12.02 -4.72
C SER A 27 -8.95 11.04 -5.36
N GLN A 28 -8.47 10.13 -6.20
CA GLN A 28 -9.33 9.10 -6.81
C GLN A 28 -9.88 8.14 -5.75
N TRP A 29 -9.05 7.68 -4.82
CA TRP A 29 -9.51 6.81 -3.74
C TRP A 29 -10.51 7.49 -2.81
N GLU A 30 -10.28 8.75 -2.46
CA GLU A 30 -11.24 9.55 -1.70
C GLU A 30 -12.59 9.62 -2.40
N GLU A 31 -12.62 9.94 -3.70
CA GLU A 31 -13.86 10.02 -4.46
C GLU A 31 -14.62 8.68 -4.48
N ARG A 32 -13.91 7.58 -4.74
CA ARG A 32 -14.48 6.23 -4.70
C ARG A 32 -15.06 5.88 -3.33
N ARG A 33 -14.37 6.26 -2.25
CA ARG A 33 -14.85 6.08 -0.87
C ARG A 33 -16.09 6.92 -0.59
N ARG A 34 -16.14 8.19 -1.02
CA ARG A 34 -17.33 9.06 -0.91
C ARG A 34 -18.54 8.44 -1.63
N LYS A 35 -18.32 7.86 -2.82
CA LYS A 35 -19.34 7.12 -3.59
C LYS A 35 -19.73 5.76 -2.98
N GLY A 36 -18.98 5.26 -2.00
CA GLY A 36 -19.22 3.98 -1.35
C GLY A 36 -18.67 2.77 -2.12
N GLU A 37 -17.89 2.98 -3.18
CA GLU A 37 -17.32 1.90 -4.00
C GLU A 37 -16.28 1.06 -3.25
N SER A 38 -15.73 1.59 -2.16
CA SER A 38 -14.80 0.87 -1.27
C SER A 38 -15.51 0.20 -0.08
N GLY A 39 -16.84 0.18 -0.07
CA GLY A 39 -17.65 -0.36 1.02
C GLY A 39 -18.06 0.69 2.06
N LYS A 40 -19.04 0.31 2.89
CA LYS A 40 -19.72 1.25 3.79
C LYS A 40 -18.81 1.80 4.89
N ALA A 41 -17.99 0.95 5.50
CA ALA A 41 -17.02 1.37 6.51
C ALA A 41 -16.07 2.44 5.98
N TRP A 42 -15.52 2.25 4.78
CA TRP A 42 -14.65 3.24 4.13
C TRP A 42 -15.38 4.53 3.77
N GLN A 43 -16.66 4.46 3.36
CA GLN A 43 -17.46 5.66 3.10
C GLN A 43 -17.62 6.51 4.37
N ILE A 44 -17.94 5.88 5.50
CA ILE A 44 -18.08 6.58 6.79
C ILE A 44 -16.73 7.16 7.23
N LEU A 45 -15.65 6.38 7.12
CA LEU A 45 -14.31 6.86 7.47
C LEU A 45 -13.86 8.01 6.59
N GLN A 46 -14.19 8.01 5.30
CA GLN A 46 -13.88 9.13 4.40
C GLN A 46 -14.61 10.40 4.83
N GLN A 47 -15.88 10.32 5.22
CA GLN A 47 -16.60 11.48 5.78
C GLN A 47 -15.92 12.01 7.04
N ARG A 48 -15.44 11.12 7.92
CA ARG A 48 -14.70 11.49 9.14
C ARG A 48 -13.34 12.12 8.82
N ILE A 49 -12.64 11.64 7.78
CA ILE A 49 -11.40 12.24 7.28
C ILE A 49 -11.68 13.64 6.71
N ASP A 50 -12.72 13.79 5.90
CA ASP A 50 -13.13 15.08 5.33
C ASP A 50 -13.46 16.10 6.43
N MET A 51 -14.04 15.65 7.54
CA MET A 51 -14.30 16.45 8.75
C MET A 51 -13.10 16.57 9.72
N ARG A 52 -11.94 16.04 9.35
CA ARG A 52 -10.70 16.02 10.17
C ARG A 52 -10.86 15.38 11.56
N GLN A 53 -11.76 14.42 11.68
CA GLN A 53 -12.01 13.67 12.93
C GLN A 53 -11.10 12.44 13.08
N THR A 54 -10.43 12.04 12.01
CA THR A 54 -9.48 10.92 11.96
C THR A 54 -8.59 11.09 10.72
N THR A 55 -7.57 10.24 10.60
CA THR A 55 -6.72 10.15 9.40
C THR A 55 -6.59 8.69 8.95
N GLU A 56 -6.18 8.47 7.69
CA GLU A 56 -5.86 7.11 7.23
C GLU A 56 -4.79 6.45 8.11
N ASN A 57 -3.81 7.23 8.56
CA ASN A 57 -2.77 6.72 9.44
C ASN A 57 -3.35 6.31 10.80
N ASP A 58 -4.27 7.07 11.37
CA ASP A 58 -4.94 6.70 12.63
C ASP A 58 -5.79 5.43 12.47
N ILE A 59 -6.43 5.27 11.31
CA ILE A 59 -7.18 4.06 10.96
C ILE A 59 -6.24 2.85 10.88
N ILE A 60 -5.12 2.95 10.16
CA ILE A 60 -4.20 1.82 9.91
C ILE A 60 -3.40 1.46 11.16
N SER A 61 -2.83 2.45 11.85
CA SER A 61 -2.07 2.28 13.10
C SER A 61 -2.95 1.81 14.26
N GLY A 62 -4.28 1.94 14.13
CA GLY A 62 -5.23 1.52 15.12
C GLY A 62 -5.48 2.55 16.22
N ILE A 63 -5.03 3.80 16.07
CA ILE A 63 -5.41 4.91 16.94
C ILE A 63 -6.92 5.15 16.85
N ASP A 64 -7.50 5.10 15.64
CA ASP A 64 -8.94 5.13 15.46
C ASP A 64 -9.57 3.81 15.91
N LYS A 65 -10.32 3.89 17.01
CA LYS A 65 -10.98 2.74 17.64
C LYS A 65 -12.43 2.54 17.18
N SER A 66 -12.93 3.32 16.21
CA SER A 66 -14.31 3.16 15.74
C SER A 66 -14.58 1.76 15.16
N PRO A 67 -15.85 1.31 15.13
CA PRO A 67 -16.22 0.04 14.51
C PRO A 67 -15.76 -0.06 13.04
N GLU A 68 -15.93 1.01 12.27
CA GLU A 68 -15.57 1.07 10.85
C GLU A 68 -14.05 0.94 10.66
N ALA A 69 -13.26 1.60 11.51
CA ALA A 69 -11.81 1.51 11.46
C ALA A 69 -11.32 0.08 11.78
N ARG A 70 -11.98 -0.60 12.73
CA ARG A 70 -11.69 -2.02 13.04
C ARG A 70 -12.05 -2.93 11.88
N GLU A 71 -13.20 -2.71 11.25
CA GLU A 71 -13.66 -3.49 10.10
C GLU A 71 -12.66 -3.37 8.93
N VAL A 72 -12.27 -2.14 8.59
CA VAL A 72 -11.27 -1.88 7.54
C VAL A 72 -9.95 -2.60 7.85
N ARG A 73 -9.42 -2.46 9.08
CA ARG A 73 -8.18 -3.16 9.47
C ARG A 73 -8.32 -4.68 9.40
N ALA A 74 -9.45 -5.24 9.84
CA ALA A 74 -9.70 -6.68 9.75
C ALA A 74 -9.72 -7.14 8.27
N GLY A 75 -10.33 -6.34 7.39
CA GLY A 75 -10.29 -6.55 5.95
C GLY A 75 -8.86 -6.54 5.39
N MET A 76 -8.05 -5.55 5.78
CA MET A 76 -6.63 -5.46 5.37
C MET A 76 -5.83 -6.69 5.81
N VAL A 77 -5.98 -7.13 7.06
CA VAL A 77 -5.31 -8.34 7.57
C VAL A 77 -5.72 -9.59 6.78
N LYS A 78 -7.01 -9.73 6.48
CA LYS A 78 -7.52 -10.84 5.68
C LYS A 78 -6.93 -10.85 4.27
N THR A 79 -6.88 -9.69 3.61
CA THR A 79 -6.29 -9.53 2.28
C THR A 79 -4.80 -9.85 2.30
N MET A 80 -4.05 -9.35 3.27
CA MET A 80 -2.62 -9.65 3.40
C MET A 80 -2.35 -11.13 3.66
N ARG A 81 -3.19 -11.80 4.46
CA ARG A 81 -3.09 -13.25 4.67
C ARG A 81 -3.30 -14.03 3.36
N LYS A 82 -4.30 -13.65 2.56
CA LYS A 82 -4.54 -14.26 1.24
C LYS A 82 -3.38 -14.03 0.29
N LEU A 83 -2.84 -12.81 0.26
CA LEU A 83 -1.69 -12.49 -0.59
C LEU A 83 -0.46 -13.32 -0.18
N LYS A 84 -0.19 -13.44 1.12
CA LYS A 84 0.90 -14.29 1.63
C LYS A 84 0.71 -15.74 1.22
N GLN A 85 -0.51 -16.27 1.35
CA GLN A 85 -0.82 -17.62 0.92
C GLN A 85 -0.60 -17.82 -0.58
N ALA A 86 -1.09 -16.90 -1.42
CA ALA A 86 -0.90 -16.97 -2.86
C ALA A 86 0.58 -16.90 -3.27
N MET A 87 1.40 -16.12 -2.56
CA MET A 87 2.85 -16.11 -2.78
C MET A 87 3.49 -17.46 -2.42
N GLU A 88 3.11 -18.07 -1.30
CA GLU A 88 3.65 -19.36 -0.88
C GLU A 88 3.23 -20.48 -1.85
N GLU A 89 1.97 -20.48 -2.30
CA GLU A 89 1.46 -21.40 -3.32
C GLU A 89 2.25 -21.26 -4.63
N ALA A 90 2.45 -20.02 -5.10
CA ALA A 90 3.28 -19.76 -6.28
C ALA A 90 4.72 -20.26 -6.08
N ARG A 91 5.31 -20.07 -4.90
CA ARG A 91 6.68 -20.50 -4.56
C ARG A 91 6.85 -22.02 -4.53
N HIS A 92 5.80 -22.77 -4.23
CA HIS A 92 5.81 -24.22 -4.26
C HIS A 92 5.31 -24.82 -5.58
N ASP A 93 4.87 -23.98 -6.52
CA ASP A 93 4.54 -24.40 -7.88
C ASP A 93 5.79 -24.35 -8.77
N ASP A 94 6.24 -25.52 -9.22
CA ASP A 94 7.41 -25.66 -10.09
C ASP A 94 7.19 -25.07 -11.49
N ASN A 95 5.93 -24.91 -11.91
CA ASN A 95 5.56 -24.32 -13.20
C ASN A 95 5.26 -22.82 -13.11
N SER A 96 5.30 -22.23 -11.92
CA SER A 96 5.06 -20.80 -11.72
C SER A 96 6.32 -19.98 -12.00
N GLU A 97 6.25 -19.08 -12.98
CA GLU A 97 7.33 -18.11 -13.27
C GLU A 97 7.60 -17.20 -12.07
N LEU A 98 6.55 -16.71 -11.42
CA LEU A 98 6.65 -15.93 -10.19
C LEU A 98 7.26 -16.75 -9.04
N GLY A 99 6.91 -18.04 -8.97
CA GLY A 99 7.49 -19.00 -8.04
C GLY A 99 8.98 -19.21 -8.23
N ALA A 100 9.43 -19.33 -9.49
CA ALA A 100 10.84 -19.48 -9.84
C ALA A 100 11.66 -18.26 -9.43
N GLU A 101 11.12 -17.05 -9.61
CA GLU A 101 11.78 -15.81 -9.16
C GLU A 101 11.90 -15.74 -7.63
N PHE A 102 10.84 -16.13 -6.88
CA PHE A 102 10.93 -16.20 -5.42
C PHE A 102 11.99 -17.20 -4.95
N ARG A 103 12.04 -18.41 -5.54
CA ARG A 103 13.05 -19.42 -5.19
C ARG A 103 14.48 -18.92 -5.48
N LYS A 104 14.72 -18.24 -6.61
CA LYS A 104 16.02 -17.62 -6.92
C LYS A 104 16.41 -16.55 -5.88
N MET A 105 15.45 -15.74 -5.45
CA MET A 105 15.68 -14.71 -4.43
C MET A 105 16.08 -15.34 -3.08
N ASP A 106 15.48 -16.47 -2.72
CA ASP A 106 15.82 -17.20 -1.49
C ASP A 106 17.23 -17.78 -1.54
N GLU A 107 17.63 -18.37 -2.68
CA GLU A 107 18.99 -18.86 -2.90
C GLU A 107 20.03 -17.73 -2.78
N LEU A 108 19.70 -16.55 -3.31
CA LEU A 108 20.53 -15.34 -3.20
C LEU A 108 20.67 -14.87 -1.75
N THR A 109 19.57 -14.91 -1.00
CA THR A 109 19.56 -14.49 0.42
C THR A 109 20.36 -15.48 1.27
N GLN A 110 20.21 -16.78 1.04
CA GLN A 110 20.98 -17.83 1.74
C GLN A 110 22.47 -17.84 1.40
N ARG A 111 22.89 -17.29 0.25
CA ARG A 111 24.31 -17.16 -0.12
C ARG A 111 24.96 -15.89 0.44
N ALA A 112 24.16 -14.95 0.93
CA ALA A 112 24.63 -13.70 1.51
C ALA A 112 24.84 -13.77 3.04
N ASP A 113 24.33 -14.83 3.67
CA ASP A 113 24.55 -15.21 5.08
C ASP A 113 25.70 -16.22 5.21
#